data_AF-R7J4N8-F1
#
_entry.id   AF-R7J4N8-F1
#
_cell.length_a   1.000
_cell.length_b   1.000
_cell.length_c   1.000
_cell.angle_alpha   90.00
_cell.angle_beta   90.00
_cell.angle_gamma   90.00
#
_symmetry.space_group_name_H-M   'P 1'
#
loop_
_entity.id
_entity.type
_entity.pdbx_description
1 polymer ?
#
loop_
_entity_poly.entity_id
_entity_poly.type
_entity_poly.pdbx_seq_one_letter_code
_entity_poly.pdbx_strand_id
1 'polypeptide(L)'
;MNKRQKSAVETKRKLISAGLELIKEKGFDAINVEDITKKAGVAKGTFYTYFKRKEDIVMEISRTPFGEIADEIEQMENAELFDKLRHYFRRFMEQVEFCGIQICRECSCTVKKQATENNR
;
A
#
# COMPACT_ATOMS: atom_id res chain seq x y z
N MET A 1 -21.30 1.60 -10.68
CA MET A 1 -20.85 1.74 -9.28
C MET A 1 -21.84 2.59 -8.49
N ASN A 2 -22.46 2.07 -7.43
CA ASN A 2 -23.47 2.79 -6.63
C ASN A 2 -22.80 3.76 -5.62
N LYS A 3 -23.51 4.77 -5.12
CA LYS A 3 -23.01 5.83 -4.21
C LYS A 3 -22.30 5.26 -2.97
N ARG A 4 -22.80 4.15 -2.43
CA ARG A 4 -22.21 3.44 -1.29
C ARG A 4 -20.83 2.83 -1.61
N GLN A 5 -20.68 2.23 -2.80
CA GLN A 5 -19.40 1.64 -3.23
C GLN A 5 -18.34 2.71 -3.44
N LYS A 6 -18.70 3.85 -4.05
CA LYS A 6 -17.80 5.01 -4.21
C LYS A 6 -17.28 5.53 -2.87
N SER A 7 -18.18 5.69 -1.89
CA SER A 7 -17.81 6.15 -0.54
C SER A 7 -16.87 5.16 0.18
N ALA A 8 -17.09 3.86 -0.01
CA ALA A 8 -16.23 2.84 0.58
C ALA A 8 -14.80 2.88 0.01
N VAL A 9 -14.66 2.99 -1.31
CA VAL A 9 -13.36 3.13 -1.99
C VAL A 9 -12.63 4.38 -1.52
N GLU A 10 -13.33 5.52 -1.44
CA GLU A 10 -12.74 6.77 -0.99
C GLU A 10 -12.27 6.70 0.47
N THR A 11 -13.05 6.05 1.33
CA THR A 11 -12.70 5.86 2.74
C THR A 11 -11.46 4.99 2.89
N LYS A 12 -11.38 3.88 2.14
CA LYS A 12 -10.19 3.02 2.11
C LYS A 12 -8.96 3.81 1.65
N ARG A 13 -9.09 4.63 0.61
CA ARG A 13 -8.01 5.49 0.10
C ARG A 13 -7.52 6.48 1.17
N LYS A 14 -8.42 7.16 1.87
CA LYS A 14 -8.06 8.08 2.97
C LYS A 14 -7.27 7.40 4.08
N LEU A 15 -7.67 6.20 4.48
CA LEU A 15 -6.96 5.42 5.49
C LEU A 15 -5.53 5.05 5.04
N ILE A 16 -5.37 4.64 3.78
CA ILE A 16 -4.07 4.31 3.19
C ILE A 16 -3.17 5.54 3.14
N SER A 17 -3.66 6.67 2.62
CA SER A 17 -2.91 7.92 2.54
C SER A 17 -2.48 8.43 3.92
N ALA A 18 -3.39 8.43 4.90
CA ALA A 18 -3.08 8.81 6.27
C ALA A 18 -2.01 7.91 6.90
N GLY A 19 -2.11 6.59 6.69
CA GLY A 19 -1.12 5.64 7.16
C GLY A 19 0.26 5.87 6.54
N LEU A 20 0.33 6.04 5.22
CA LEU A 20 1.56 6.34 4.49
C LEU A 20 2.26 7.59 5.04
N GLU A 21 1.53 8.69 5.21
CA GLU A 21 2.11 9.93 5.72
C GLU A 21 2.61 9.77 7.16
N LEU A 22 1.84 9.13 8.03
CA LEU A 22 2.26 8.89 9.42
C LEU A 22 3.49 8.00 9.51
N ILE A 23 3.59 6.98 8.66
CA ILE A 23 4.77 6.11 8.61
C ILE A 23 6.00 6.94 8.20
N LYS A 24 5.89 7.80 7.18
CA LYS A 24 7.00 8.69 6.78
C LYS A 24 7.42 9.67 7.87
N GLU A 25 6.46 10.20 8.61
CA GLU A 25 6.71 11.22 9.65
C GLU A 25 7.30 10.61 10.94
N LYS A 26 6.79 9.46 11.38
CA LYS A 26 7.05 8.92 12.73
C LYS A 26 7.65 7.52 12.75
N GLY A 27 7.67 6.82 11.62
CA GLY A 27 7.96 5.40 11.54
C GLY A 27 6.76 4.51 11.89
N PHE A 28 6.76 3.30 11.34
CA PHE A 28 5.63 2.36 11.45
C PHE A 28 5.35 1.88 12.88
N ASP A 29 6.40 1.62 13.67
CA ASP A 29 6.24 1.11 15.03
C ASP A 29 5.61 2.13 15.97
N ALA A 30 5.88 3.43 15.74
CA ALA A 30 5.42 4.53 16.58
C ALA A 30 3.94 4.92 16.36
N ILE A 31 3.30 4.42 15.31
CA ILE A 31 1.91 4.76 14.98
C ILE A 31 0.94 3.66 15.38
N ASN A 32 -0.31 4.03 15.66
CA ASN A 32 -1.38 3.09 15.97
C ASN A 32 -2.64 3.37 15.13
N VAL A 33 -3.66 2.51 15.25
CA VAL A 33 -4.92 2.63 14.49
C VAL A 33 -5.63 3.97 14.77
N GLU A 34 -5.52 4.49 15.99
CA GLU A 34 -6.14 5.76 16.37
C GLU A 34 -5.49 6.94 15.66
N ASP A 35 -4.16 6.99 15.58
CA ASP A 35 -3.43 8.01 14.80
C ASP A 35 -3.91 8.05 13.34
N ILE A 36 -4.03 6.88 12.71
CA ILE A 36 -4.43 6.72 11.31
C ILE A 36 -5.87 7.21 11.12
N THR A 37 -6.80 6.76 11.97
CA THR A 37 -8.21 7.14 11.87
C THR A 37 -8.44 8.63 12.14
N LYS A 38 -7.71 9.19 13.10
CA LYS A 38 -7.73 10.62 13.40
C LYS A 38 -7.22 11.45 12.23
N LYS A 39 -6.10 11.05 11.62
CA LYS A 39 -5.55 11.74 10.44
C LYS A 39 -6.45 11.58 9.20
N ALA A 40 -7.06 10.42 9.01
CA ALA A 40 -8.00 10.16 7.91
C ALA A 40 -9.37 10.84 8.10
N GLY A 41 -9.67 11.36 9.29
CA GLY A 41 -10.95 11.99 9.61
C GLY A 41 -12.12 10.99 9.64
N VAL A 42 -11.90 9.77 10.12
CA VAL A 42 -12.91 8.71 10.19
C VAL A 42 -13.01 8.09 11.57
N ALA A 43 -14.13 7.44 11.89
CA ALA A 43 -14.30 6.76 13.17
C ALA A 43 -13.42 5.50 13.26
N LYS A 44 -12.99 5.14 14.47
CA LYS A 44 -12.14 3.96 14.72
C LYS A 44 -12.76 2.65 14.19
N GLY A 45 -14.07 2.47 14.36
CA GLY A 45 -14.78 1.30 13.82
C GLY A 45 -14.74 1.20 12.28
N THR A 46 -14.62 2.34 11.60
CA THR A 46 -14.50 2.38 10.13
C THR A 46 -13.20 1.73 9.67
N PHE A 47 -12.10 1.86 10.42
CA PHE A 47 -10.84 1.18 10.12
C PHE A 47 -11.05 -0.33 10.03
N TYR A 48 -11.69 -0.91 11.06
CA TYR A 48 -11.92 -2.35 11.17
C TYR A 48 -12.90 -2.91 10.13
N THR A 49 -13.56 -2.04 9.36
CA THR A 49 -14.34 -2.45 8.19
C THR A 49 -13.44 -2.82 7.00
N TYR A 50 -12.24 -2.24 6.91
CA TYR A 50 -11.32 -2.42 5.78
C TYR A 50 -10.04 -3.18 6.15
N PHE A 51 -9.58 -3.04 7.39
CA PHE A 51 -8.29 -3.55 7.86
C PHE A 51 -8.45 -4.20 9.23
N LYS A 52 -7.86 -5.37 9.44
CA LYS A 52 -7.88 -6.05 10.75
C LYS A 52 -6.78 -5.50 11.65
N ARG A 53 -5.64 -5.13 11.06
CA ARG A 53 -4.44 -4.67 11.76
C ARG A 53 -3.81 -3.48 11.05
N LYS A 54 -2.93 -2.72 11.74
CA LYS A 54 -2.22 -1.59 11.12
C LYS A 54 -1.25 -2.04 10.02
N GLU A 55 -0.73 -3.25 10.14
CA GLU A 55 0.14 -3.94 9.17
C GLU A 55 -0.56 -4.13 7.81
N ASP A 56 -1.89 -4.29 7.79
CA ASP A 56 -2.63 -4.49 6.55
C ASP A 56 -2.54 -3.28 5.61
N ILE A 57 -2.35 -2.07 6.17
CA ILE A 57 -2.13 -0.85 5.37
C ILE A 57 -0.81 -0.92 4.62
N VAL A 58 0.26 -1.41 5.25
CA VAL A 58 1.58 -1.55 4.60
C VAL A 58 1.48 -2.47 3.39
N MET A 59 0.71 -3.55 3.53
CA MET A 59 0.45 -4.48 2.43
C MET A 59 -0.29 -3.80 1.28
N GLU A 60 -1.35 -3.03 1.56
CA GLU A 60 -2.06 -2.30 0.49
C GLU A 60 -1.19 -1.25 -0.19
N ILE A 61 -0.43 -0.46 0.58
CA ILE A 61 0.52 0.53 0.03
C ILE A 61 1.49 -0.15 -0.94
N SER A 62 1.97 -1.34 -0.59
CA SER A 62 2.92 -2.08 -1.41
C SER A 62 2.30 -2.78 -2.63
N ARG A 63 1.04 -3.18 -2.59
CA ARG A 63 0.41 -3.99 -3.65
C ARG A 63 -0.04 -3.17 -4.85
N THR A 64 -0.58 -1.96 -4.61
CA THR A 64 -1.14 -1.12 -5.67
C THR A 64 -0.15 -0.87 -6.82
N PRO A 65 1.12 -0.52 -6.57
CA PRO A 65 2.04 -0.21 -7.66
C PRO A 65 2.45 -1.41 -8.51
N PHE A 66 2.57 -2.60 -7.93
CA PHE A 66 3.01 -3.77 -8.71
C PHE A 66 1.98 -4.20 -9.75
N GLY A 67 0.68 -4.08 -9.43
CA GLY A 67 -0.39 -4.33 -10.39
C GLY A 67 -0.37 -3.32 -11.52
N GLU A 68 -0.27 -2.03 -11.19
CA GLU A 68 -0.17 -0.95 -12.20
C GLU A 68 1.04 -1.13 -13.11
N ILE A 69 2.21 -1.48 -12.56
CA ILE A 69 3.42 -1.74 -13.37
C ILE A 69 3.23 -2.95 -14.29
N ALA A 70 2.53 -4.01 -13.84
CA ALA A 70 2.24 -5.17 -14.68
C ALA A 70 1.32 -4.79 -15.85
N ASP A 71 0.23 -4.07 -15.57
CA ASP A 71 -0.69 -3.58 -16.60
C ASP A 71 0.01 -2.65 -17.60
N GLU A 72 0.88 -1.75 -17.12
CA GLU A 72 1.72 -0.88 -17.96
C GLU A 72 2.63 -1.70 -18.89
N ILE A 73 3.27 -2.76 -18.37
CA ILE A 73 4.16 -3.64 -19.15
C ILE A 73 3.39 -4.48 -20.18
N GLU A 74 2.20 -4.95 -19.84
CA GLU A 74 1.32 -5.69 -20.76
C GLU A 74 0.92 -4.82 -21.96
N GLN A 75 0.67 -3.53 -21.74
CA GLN A 75 0.32 -2.58 -22.79
C GLN A 75 1.51 -2.18 -23.69
N MET A 76 2.74 -2.55 -23.33
CA MET A 76 3.94 -2.34 -24.15
C MET A 76 4.09 -3.45 -25.21
N GLU A 77 3.13 -3.57 -26.13
CA GLU A 77 3.02 -4.68 -27.09
C GLU A 77 4.26 -4.86 -27.99
N ASN A 78 4.99 -3.79 -28.30
CA ASN A 78 6.14 -3.79 -29.22
C ASN A 78 7.48 -3.38 -28.57
N ALA A 79 7.54 -3.30 -27.25
CA ALA A 79 8.79 -2.95 -26.57
C ALA A 79 9.69 -4.19 -26.39
N GLU A 80 11.00 -4.00 -26.52
CA GLU A 80 11.96 -5.04 -26.20
C GLU A 80 11.94 -5.37 -24.70
N LEU A 81 12.38 -6.59 -24.36
CA LEU A 81 12.48 -7.03 -22.96
C LEU A 81 13.29 -6.05 -22.11
N PHE A 82 14.37 -5.49 -22.66
CA PHE A 82 15.21 -4.55 -21.92
C PHE A 82 14.47 -3.25 -21.56
N ASP A 83 13.61 -2.75 -22.45
CA ASP A 83 12.79 -1.56 -22.17
C ASP A 83 11.69 -1.85 -21.14
N LYS A 84 11.08 -3.04 -21.20
CA LYS A 84 10.13 -3.49 -20.17
C LYS A 84 10.79 -3.61 -18.80
N LEU A 85 12.01 -4.19 -18.73
CA LEU A 85 12.78 -4.27 -17.49
C LEU A 85 13.21 -2.89 -16.99
N ARG A 86 13.70 -2.01 -17.88
CA ARG A 86 14.05 -0.64 -17.53
C ARG A 86 12.84 0.11 -16.97
N HIS A 87 11.68 -0.04 -17.59
CA HIS A 87 10.42 0.56 -17.12
C HIS A 87 10.05 0.02 -15.74
N TYR A 88 10.05 -1.31 -15.57
CA TYR A 88 9.82 -1.95 -14.26
C TYR A 88 10.73 -1.36 -13.18
N PHE A 89 12.05 -1.34 -13.42
CA PHE A 89 13.01 -0.82 -12.45
C PHE A 89 12.81 0.66 -12.17
N ARG A 90 12.55 1.49 -13.17
CA ARG A 90 12.27 2.92 -12.98
C ARG A 90 11.04 3.11 -12.08
N ARG A 91 9.93 2.45 -12.41
CA ARG A 91 8.68 2.56 -11.64
C ARG A 91 8.85 2.01 -10.22
N PHE A 92 9.57 0.90 -10.07
CA PHE A 92 9.91 0.36 -8.76
C PHE A 92 10.72 1.36 -7.93
N MET A 93 11.75 1.99 -8.50
CA MET A 93 12.57 2.98 -7.80
C MET A 93 11.76 4.23 -7.42
N GLU A 94 10.91 4.74 -8.32
CA GLU A 94 9.98 5.83 -8.03
C GLU A 94 9.04 5.49 -6.87
N GLN A 95 8.60 4.23 -6.79
CA GLN A 95 7.76 3.76 -5.69
C GLN A 95 8.54 3.65 -4.38
N VAL A 96 9.79 3.20 -4.41
CA VAL A 96 10.67 3.17 -3.22
C VAL A 96 10.90 4.59 -2.70
N GLU A 97 11.11 5.55 -3.59
CA GLU A 97 11.22 6.97 -3.24
C GLU A 97 9.90 7.53 -2.69
N PHE A 98 8.79 7.19 -3.34
CA PHE A 98 7.46 7.63 -2.93
C PHE A 98 7.03 7.04 -1.60
N CYS A 99 7.19 5.75 -1.33
CA CYS A 99 6.75 5.14 -0.08
C CYS A 99 7.78 5.33 1.06
N GLY A 100 9.05 5.52 0.71
CA GLY A 100 10.16 5.63 1.64
C GLY A 100 10.67 4.26 2.10
N ILE A 101 11.98 4.19 2.40
CA ILE A 101 12.68 2.93 2.72
C ILE A 101 12.11 2.20 3.94
N GLN A 102 11.47 2.92 4.87
CA GLN A 102 10.82 2.34 6.05
C GLN A 102 9.66 1.43 5.66
N ILE A 103 8.87 1.81 4.64
CA ILE A 103 7.79 0.96 4.14
C ILE A 103 8.36 -0.28 3.46
N CYS A 104 9.38 -0.16 2.61
CA CYS A 104 10.03 -1.32 1.98
C CYS A 104 10.56 -2.34 3.02
N ARG A 105 11.14 -1.83 4.13
CA ARG A 105 11.59 -2.67 5.24
C ARG A 105 10.42 -3.41 5.88
N GLU A 106 9.32 -2.71 6.17
CA GLU A 106 8.17 -3.32 6.84
C GLU A 106 7.37 -4.27 5.94
N CYS A 107 7.27 -3.98 4.64
CA CYS A 107 6.70 -4.89 3.65
C CYS A 107 7.44 -6.23 3.66
N SER A 108 8.77 -6.19 3.68
CA SER A 108 9.60 -7.41 3.71
C SER A 108 9.38 -8.25 4.97
N CYS A 109 9.17 -7.59 6.11
CA CYS A 109 8.85 -8.25 7.38
C CYS A 109 7.42 -8.83 7.39
N THR A 110 6.45 -8.08 6.87
CA THR A 110 5.03 -8.44 6.88
C THR A 110 4.73 -9.59 5.91
N VAL A 111 5.31 -9.57 4.70
CA VAL A 111 5.19 -10.66 3.73
C VAL A 111 5.74 -11.97 4.31
N LYS A 112 6.89 -11.92 5.01
CA LYS A 112 7.47 -13.09 5.69
C LYS A 112 6.54 -13.65 6.77
N LYS A 113 5.95 -12.78 7.61
CA LYS A 113 5.02 -13.17 8.68
C LYS A 113 3.75 -13.83 8.12
N GLN A 114 3.15 -13.28 7.06
CA GLN A 114 1.95 -13.85 6.44
C GLN A 114 2.22 -15.19 5.75
N ALA A 115 3.38 -15.35 5.10
CA ALA A 115 3.77 -16.63 4.49
C ALA A 115 3.89 -17.76 5.54
N THR A 116 4.29 -17.45 6.77
CA THR A 116 4.32 -18.41 7.88
C THR A 116 2.96 -18.66 8.53
N GLU A 117 2.04 -17.69 8.51
CA GLU A 117 0.68 -17.83 9.06
C GLU A 117 -0.26 -18.59 8.10
N ASN A 118 -0.11 -18.43 6.78
CA ASN A 118 -0.92 -19.14 5.77
C ASN A 118 -0.50 -20.61 5.54
N ASN A 119 0.58 -21.06 6.17
CA ASN A 119 1.09 -22.44 6.08
C ASN A 119 0.77 -23.27 7.34
N ARG A 120 -0.23 -22.83 8.11
CA ARG A 120 -0.84 -23.52 9.25
C ARG A 120 -2.35 -23.56 9.06
#